data_AF-A0A1Q7Z6X3-F1
#
_entry.id   AF-A0A1Q7Z6X3-F1
#
_cell.length_a   1.000
_cell.length_b   1.000
_cell.length_c   1.000
_cell.angle_alpha   90.00
_cell.angle_beta   90.00
_cell.angle_gamma   90.00
#
_symmetry.space_group_name_H-M   'P 1'
#
loop_
_entity.id
_entity.type
_entity.pdbx_description
1 polymer ?
#
loop_
_entity_poly.entity_id
_entity_poly.type
_entity_poly.pdbx_seq_one_letter_code
_entity_poly.pdbx_strand_id
1 'polypeptide(L)'
;MMSDATARMHAAMHVPFTGDADRDFARMMIAHHQGAIDMAVVELRYGKDERLKRLAQEIIVTQQQEIEVMHLALGDALSPGNPAPTQISPSPHVHGDH
;
A
#
# COMPACT_ATOMS: atom_id res chain seq x y z
N MET A 1 -1.61 -13.71 8.72
CA MET A 1 -1.69 -14.73 7.65
C MET A 1 -2.50 -14.19 6.48
N MET A 2 -2.62 -14.93 5.37
CA MET A 2 -3.44 -14.50 4.21
C MET A 2 -4.90 -14.27 4.63
N SER A 3 -5.46 -15.18 5.44
CA SER A 3 -6.80 -15.09 6.01
C SER A 3 -7.07 -13.77 6.74
N ASP A 4 -6.10 -13.31 7.54
CA ASP A 4 -6.29 -12.09 8.35
C ASP A 4 -6.29 -10.83 7.49
N ALA A 5 -5.44 -10.81 6.46
CA ALA A 5 -5.42 -9.71 5.48
C ALA A 5 -6.75 -9.64 4.72
N THR A 6 -7.23 -10.78 4.24
CA THR A 6 -8.54 -10.87 3.59
C THR A 6 -9.68 -10.45 4.51
N ALA A 7 -9.67 -10.87 5.79
CA ALA A 7 -10.70 -10.50 6.75
C ALA A 7 -10.72 -8.99 7.05
N ARG A 8 -9.54 -8.37 7.22
CA ARG A 8 -9.44 -6.91 7.39
C ARG A 8 -9.97 -6.15 6.19
N MET A 9 -9.66 -6.59 4.97
CA MET A 9 -10.18 -5.99 3.74
C MET A 9 -11.72 -6.02 3.71
N HIS A 10 -12.33 -7.17 3.96
CA HIS A 10 -13.79 -7.30 3.95
C HIS A 10 -14.46 -6.42 5.00
N ALA A 11 -13.88 -6.32 6.20
CA ALA A 11 -14.39 -5.44 7.24
C ALA A 11 -14.26 -3.96 6.84
N ALA A 12 -13.12 -3.55 6.26
CA ALA A 12 -12.88 -2.17 5.85
C ALA A 12 -13.72 -1.72 4.65
N MET A 13 -14.06 -2.65 3.74
CA MET A 13 -14.94 -2.35 2.60
C MET A 13 -16.42 -2.14 2.98
N HIS A 14 -16.80 -2.41 4.23
CA HIS A 14 -18.17 -2.15 4.71
C HIS A 14 -18.39 -0.66 4.98
N VAL A 15 -18.45 0.13 3.90
CA VAL A 15 -18.67 1.59 3.95
C VAL A 15 -20.10 1.91 3.48
N PRO A 16 -20.87 2.70 4.24
CA PRO A 16 -22.18 3.15 3.80
C PRO A 16 -22.07 4.04 2.55
N PHE A 17 -22.89 3.75 1.54
CA PHE A 17 -23.00 4.58 0.35
C PHE A 17 -23.61 5.94 0.67
N THR A 18 -23.00 6.99 0.14
CA THR A 18 -23.48 8.36 0.27
C THR A 18 -24.36 8.79 -0.88
N GLY A 19 -24.33 8.08 -2.01
CA GLY A 19 -25.02 8.42 -3.24
C GLY A 19 -24.20 9.32 -4.17
N ASP A 20 -23.01 9.73 -3.73
CA ASP A 20 -22.00 10.37 -4.56
C ASP A 20 -21.08 9.27 -5.11
N ALA A 21 -21.13 9.05 -6.43
CA ALA A 21 -20.41 7.97 -7.09
C ALA A 21 -18.88 8.09 -6.92
N ASP A 22 -18.33 9.31 -6.99
CA ASP A 22 -16.89 9.53 -6.90
C ASP A 22 -16.41 9.25 -5.48
N ARG A 23 -17.14 9.73 -4.47
CA ARG A 23 -16.81 9.50 -3.06
C ARG A 23 -16.96 8.04 -2.67
N ASP A 24 -18.02 7.40 -3.14
CA ASP A 24 -18.31 6.01 -2.83
C ASP A 24 -17.29 5.07 -3.51
N PHE A 25 -16.93 5.35 -4.77
CA PHE A 25 -15.87 4.63 -5.48
C PHE A 25 -14.52 4.76 -4.76
N ALA A 26 -14.08 5.99 -4.47
CA ALA A 26 -12.80 6.25 -3.84
C ALA A 26 -12.69 5.55 -2.47
N ARG A 27 -13.72 5.65 -1.62
CA ARG A 27 -13.69 5.03 -0.29
C ARG A 27 -13.63 3.50 -0.34
N MET A 28 -14.41 2.88 -1.22
CA MET A 28 -14.37 1.42 -1.37
C MET A 28 -13.03 0.95 -1.92
N MET A 29 -12.50 1.66 -2.94
CA MET A 29 -11.26 1.27 -3.60
C MET A 29 -10.03 1.52 -2.72
N ILE A 30 -10.02 2.56 -1.87
CA ILE A 30 -8.97 2.72 -0.85
C ILE A 30 -8.92 1.49 0.07
N ALA A 31 -10.06 1.04 0.59
CA ALA A 31 -10.12 -0.13 1.47
C ALA A 31 -9.72 -1.44 0.75
N HIS A 32 -10.18 -1.61 -0.49
CA HIS A 32 -9.83 -2.76 -1.32
C HIS A 32 -8.32 -2.82 -1.62
N HIS A 33 -7.73 -1.69 -2.05
CA HIS A 33 -6.32 -1.59 -2.35
C HIS A 33 -5.44 -1.80 -1.12
N GLN A 34 -5.81 -1.25 0.03
CA GLN A 34 -5.08 -1.51 1.28
C GLN A 34 -5.11 -3.01 1.64
N GLY A 35 -6.23 -3.68 1.43
CA GLY A 35 -6.35 -5.13 1.60
C GLY A 35 -5.45 -5.92 0.65
N ALA A 36 -5.36 -5.51 -0.62
CA ALA A 36 -4.47 -6.12 -1.60
C ALA A 36 -2.99 -5.92 -1.26
N ILE A 37 -2.61 -4.74 -0.76
CA ILE A 37 -1.26 -4.46 -0.24
C ILE A 37 -0.95 -5.39 0.94
N ASP A 38 -1.86 -5.53 1.90
CA ASP A 38 -1.69 -6.42 3.05
C ASP A 38 -1.47 -7.89 2.61
N MET A 39 -2.23 -8.36 1.61
CA MET A 39 -2.05 -9.71 1.04
C MET A 39 -0.72 -9.85 0.30
N ALA A 40 -0.32 -8.84 -0.48
CA ALA A 40 0.96 -8.83 -1.18
C ALA A 40 2.15 -8.86 -0.19
N VAL A 41 2.06 -8.16 0.94
CA VAL A 41 3.07 -8.24 2.01
C VAL A 41 3.15 -9.65 2.62
N VAL A 42 2.02 -10.34 2.77
CA VAL A 42 2.00 -11.75 3.21
C VAL A 42 2.69 -12.64 2.17
N GLU A 43 2.41 -12.45 0.87
CA GLU A 43 3.05 -13.21 -0.21
C GLU A 43 4.56 -12.97 -0.27
N LEU A 44 5.03 -11.74 -0.11
CA LEU A 44 6.46 -11.43 -0.06
C LEU A 44 7.17 -12.12 1.12
N ARG A 45 6.48 -12.24 2.26
CA ARG A 45 7.07 -12.80 3.48
C ARG A 45 7.09 -14.33 3.50
N TYR A 46 6.04 -14.97 2.99
CA TYR A 46 5.82 -16.41 3.17
C TYR A 46 5.68 -17.19 1.85
N GLY A 47 5.51 -16.50 0.73
CA GLY A 47 5.41 -17.09 -0.60
C GLY A 47 6.72 -17.72 -1.07
N LYS A 48 6.60 -18.66 -2.01
CA LYS A 48 7.75 -19.42 -2.55
C LYS A 48 7.90 -19.29 -4.06
N ASP A 49 6.86 -18.87 -4.78
CA ASP A 49 6.94 -18.65 -6.23
C ASP A 49 7.47 -17.24 -6.51
N GLU A 50 8.64 -17.14 -7.12
CA GLU A 50 9.29 -15.87 -7.41
C GLU A 50 8.52 -15.00 -8.42
N ARG A 51 7.65 -15.58 -9.25
CA ARG A 51 6.75 -14.80 -10.13
C ARG A 51 5.66 -14.12 -9.31
N LEU A 52 5.10 -14.82 -8.32
CA LEU A 52 4.07 -14.26 -7.44
C LEU A 52 4.65 -13.19 -6.52
N LYS A 53 5.88 -13.36 -6.04
CA LYS A 53 6.57 -12.32 -5.26
C LYS A 53 6.87 -11.06 -6.09
N ARG A 54 7.24 -11.20 -7.36
CA ARG A 54 7.38 -10.05 -8.27
C ARG A 54 6.05 -9.32 -8.47
N LEU A 55 4.98 -10.07 -8.74
CA LEU A 55 3.63 -9.49 -8.83
C LEU A 55 3.22 -8.78 -7.54
N ALA A 56 3.52 -9.36 -6.37
CA ALA A 56 3.24 -8.75 -5.08
C ALA A 56 3.97 -7.40 -4.89
N GLN A 57 5.24 -7.32 -5.32
CA GLN A 57 6.00 -6.07 -5.28
C GLN A 57 5.39 -4.99 -6.18
N GLU A 58 4.95 -5.36 -7.39
CA GLU A 58 4.27 -4.46 -8.33
C GLU A 58 2.92 -3.98 -7.76
N ILE A 59 2.14 -4.89 -7.18
CA ILE A 59 0.87 -4.59 -6.51
C ILE A 59 1.08 -3.52 -5.43
N ILE A 60 2.11 -3.67 -4.58
CA ILE A 60 2.36 -2.73 -3.49
C ILE A 60 2.62 -1.32 -4.03
N VAL A 61 3.48 -1.19 -5.05
CA VAL A 61 3.84 0.12 -5.60
C VAL A 61 2.65 0.77 -6.29
N THR A 62 1.99 0.05 -7.19
CA THR A 62 0.90 0.62 -8.00
C THR A 62 -0.30 0.97 -7.14
N GLN A 63 -0.73 0.07 -6.25
CA GLN A 63 -1.94 0.31 -5.45
C GLN A 63 -1.71 1.38 -4.37
N GLN A 64 -0.47 1.59 -3.92
CA GLN A 64 -0.15 2.71 -3.04
C GLN A 64 -0.32 4.07 -3.74
N GLN A 65 0.09 4.16 -5.02
CA GLN A 65 -0.09 5.37 -5.83
C GLN A 65 -1.58 5.63 -6.12
N GLU A 66 -2.34 4.57 -6.42
CA GLU A 66 -3.79 4.68 -6.64
C GLU A 66 -4.52 5.15 -5.38
N ILE A 67 -4.11 4.69 -4.19
CA ILE A 67 -4.63 5.19 -2.90
C ILE A 67 -4.39 6.70 -2.75
N GLU A 68 -3.20 7.20 -3.09
CA GLU A 68 -2.90 8.64 -3.03
C GLU A 68 -3.81 9.46 -3.96
N VAL A 69 -4.05 8.97 -5.19
CA VAL A 69 -4.97 9.60 -6.14
C VAL A 69 -6.40 9.67 -5.58
N MET A 70 -6.87 8.60 -4.93
CA MET A 70 -8.21 8.57 -4.35
C MET A 70 -8.37 9.49 -3.13
N HIS A 71 -7.34 9.60 -2.28
CA HIS A 71 -7.33 10.57 -1.18
C HIS A 71 -7.38 12.01 -1.70
N LEU A 72 -6.63 12.32 -2.76
CA LEU A 72 -6.71 13.62 -3.42
C LEU A 72 -8.12 13.90 -3.95
N ALA A 73 -8.76 12.92 -4.60
CA ALA A 73 -10.13 13.05 -5.11
C ALA A 73 -11.16 13.30 -4.00
N LEU A 74 -10.92 12.78 -2.79
CA LEU A 74 -11.77 13.02 -1.62
C LEU A 74 -11.56 14.40 -0.98
N GLY A 75 -10.51 15.12 -1.36
CA GLY A 75 -10.09 16.38 -0.77
C GLY A 75 -9.29 16.21 0.52
N ASP A 76 -8.75 15.02 0.78
CA ASP A 76 -7.91 14.77 1.95
C ASP A 76 -6.55 15.44 1.74
N ALA A 77 -5.98 16.01 2.82
CA ALA A 77 -4.60 16.44 2.78
C ALA A 77 -3.71 15.21 2.58
N LEU A 78 -2.91 15.18 1.51
CA LEU A 78 -1.91 14.13 1.32
C LEU A 78 -1.02 14.07 2.56
N SER A 79 -0.98 12.90 3.20
CA SER A 79 0.02 12.65 4.23
C SER A 79 1.40 12.79 3.59
N PRO A 80 2.34 13.59 4.13
CA PRO A 80 3.69 13.66 3.58
C PRO A 80 4.28 12.26 3.65
N GLY A 81 4.52 11.66 2.48
CA GLY A 81 4.79 10.24 2.32
C GLY A 81 5.76 9.69 3.35
N ASN A 82 5.37 8.58 4.00
CA ASN A 82 6.36 7.72 4.62
C ASN A 82 7.27 7.22 3.49
N PRO A 83 8.59 7.49 3.52
CA PRO A 83 9.46 6.90 2.54
C PRO A 83 9.37 5.38 2.67
N ALA A 84 9.27 4.69 1.53
CA ALA A 84 9.49 3.26 1.45
C ALA A 84 10.77 2.90 2.25
N PRO A 85 10.83 1.76 2.96
CA PRO A 85 12.01 1.38 3.73
C PRO A 85 13.10 0.86 2.78
N THR A 86 13.62 1.75 1.95
CA THR A 86 14.76 1.51 1.06
C THR A 86 15.65 2.75 1.06
N GLN A 87 16.15 3.11 2.24
CA GLN A 87 17.33 3.94 2.41
C GLN A 87 18.23 3.25 3.43
N ILE A 88 18.91 2.19 2.98
CA ILE A 88 20.17 1.77 3.58
C ILE A 88 21.09 2.99 3.55
N SER A 89 21.28 3.62 4.70
CA SER A 89 22.23 4.71 4.86
C SER A 89 23.64 4.18 4.55
N PRO A 90 24.40 4.77 3.61
CA PRO A 90 25.81 4.47 3.52
C PRO A 90 26.51 5.10 4.73
N SER A 91 27.20 4.29 5.53
CA SER A 91 28.11 4.74 6.57
C SER A 91 29.11 5.76 5.99
N PRO A 92 29.49 6.82 6.73
CA PRO A 92 30.50 7.73 6.24
C PRO A 92 31.87 7.04 6.25
N HIS A 93 32.42 6.80 5.07
CA HIS A 93 33.83 6.49 4.92
C HIS A 93 34.65 7.70 5.38
N VAL A 94 35.42 7.51 6.45
CA VAL A 94 36.46 8.44 6.89
C VAL A 94 37.54 8.47 5.81
N HIS A 95 37.69 9.62 5.15
CA HIS A 95 38.91 9.96 4.44
C HIS A 95 39.65 10.97 5.31
N GLY A 96 40.69 10.48 6.00
CA GLY A 96 41.62 11.36 6.68
C GLY A 96 42.56 11.99 5.67
N ASP A 97 43.04 13.20 5.96
CA ASP A 97 44.30 13.70 5.45
C ASP A 97 44.81 14.86 6.32
N HIS A 98 46.07 14.69 6.74
CA HIS A 98 47.08 15.64 7.24
C HIS A 98 46.90 16.31 8.61
#